data_AF-A0A7S0JU00-F1
#
_entry.id   AF-A0A7S0JU00-F1
#
_cell.length_a   1.000
_cell.length_b   1.000
_cell.length_c   1.000
_cell.angle_alpha   90.00
_cell.angle_beta   90.00
_cell.angle_gamma   90.00
#
_symmetry.space_group_name_H-M   'P 1'
#
loop_
_entity.id
_entity.type
_entity.pdbx_description
1 polymer ?
#
loop_
_entity_poly.entity_id
_entity_poly.type
_entity_poly.pdbx_seq_one_letter_code
_entity_poly.pdbx_strand_id
1 'polypeptide(L)'
;GLGCRTFVDEVYSAGALPEVAGGGSVALRVVPYQLTSEVDRLRELLRRTALAGRTHDVAFVGTVNWVRNVALVALVDKNVSVVVANGDPSERDRTIASARVLVNAHRGPDNFVFESLRCDRWIAAGHIVVSEPSWGDDTNDLRGAYVTSPEPTPHSLVATVVRVLSDLEGTRARLSAALSERLESVRASRGAALASWLADD
;
A
#
# COMPACT_ATOMS: atom_id res chain seq x y z
N GLY A 1 -13.35 35.48 -15.48
CA GLY A 1 -12.50 35.13 -14.34
C GLY A 1 -13.36 34.69 -13.19
N LEU A 2 -13.19 33.45 -12.74
CA LEU A 2 -13.65 32.90 -11.46
C LEU A 2 -12.76 31.68 -11.22
N GLY A 3 -11.79 31.83 -10.32
CA GLY A 3 -10.72 30.86 -10.07
C GLY A 3 -11.21 29.66 -9.28
N CYS A 4 -10.94 28.47 -9.81
CA CYS A 4 -11.02 27.22 -9.08
C CYS A 4 -9.86 27.18 -8.07
N ARG A 5 -10.13 27.53 -6.81
CA ARG A 5 -9.18 27.29 -5.71
C ARG A 5 -9.28 25.82 -5.32
N THR A 6 -8.30 25.04 -5.75
CA THR A 6 -8.09 23.66 -5.30
C THR A 6 -7.64 23.64 -3.85
N PHE A 7 -8.21 22.70 -3.07
CA PHE A 7 -7.92 22.35 -1.67
C PHE A 7 -6.42 22.21 -1.31
N VAL A 8 -5.56 22.17 -2.32
CA VAL A 8 -4.10 22.06 -2.22
C VAL A 8 -3.45 23.36 -1.71
N ASP A 9 -4.05 24.52 -1.97
CA ASP A 9 -3.44 25.82 -1.62
C ASP A 9 -3.53 26.15 -0.12
N GLU A 10 -4.53 25.62 0.62
CA GLU A 10 -4.70 25.90 2.05
C GLU A 10 -3.75 25.11 2.96
N VAL A 11 -3.24 23.96 2.49
CA VAL A 11 -2.35 23.11 3.30
C VAL A 11 -0.92 23.68 3.36
N TYR A 12 -0.52 24.53 2.42
CA TYR A 12 0.85 25.05 2.34
C TYR A 12 1.14 26.31 3.18
N SER A 13 0.12 26.97 3.75
CA SER A 13 0.30 28.29 4.39
C SER A 13 0.21 28.32 5.93
N ALA A 14 -0.02 27.20 6.61
CA ALA A 14 0.00 27.16 8.07
C ALA A 14 0.90 26.03 8.57
N GLY A 15 2.07 26.39 9.09
CA GLY A 15 3.06 25.48 9.69
C GLY A 15 2.62 24.81 11.01
N ALA A 16 1.36 24.42 11.11
CA ALA A 16 0.82 23.60 12.19
C ALA A 16 -0.42 22.88 11.67
N LEU A 17 -0.43 21.54 11.76
CA LEU A 17 -1.66 20.77 11.60
C LEU A 17 -2.64 21.25 12.70
N PRO A 18 -3.91 21.54 12.37
CA PRO A 18 -4.85 22.01 13.37
C PRO A 18 -5.06 20.93 14.43
N GLU A 19 -4.84 21.30 15.69
CA GLU A 19 -5.34 20.53 16.83
C GLU A 19 -6.84 20.34 16.66
N VAL A 20 -7.27 19.09 16.53
CA VAL A 20 -8.69 18.75 16.46
C VAL A 20 -9.25 18.80 17.89
N ALA A 21 -9.53 20.02 18.34
CA ALA A 21 -10.30 20.26 19.54
C ALA A 21 -11.77 19.94 19.26
N GLY A 22 -12.23 18.78 19.74
CA GLY A 22 -13.64 18.42 19.75
C GLY A 22 -13.88 16.96 19.42
N GLY A 23 -14.41 16.20 20.38
CA GLY A 23 -14.85 14.81 20.24
C GLY A 23 -16.07 14.64 19.33
N GLY A 24 -16.00 15.14 18.10
CA GLY A 24 -16.89 14.80 17.01
C GLY A 24 -16.29 13.67 16.21
N SER A 25 -17.05 12.58 16.07
CA SER A 25 -16.79 11.42 15.22
C SER A 25 -15.94 11.79 14.01
N VAL A 26 -14.71 11.26 13.98
CA VAL A 26 -13.85 11.33 12.80
C VAL A 26 -14.53 10.49 11.74
N ALA A 27 -15.46 11.11 11.01
CA ALA A 27 -15.91 10.68 9.70
C ALA A 27 -14.69 10.79 8.77
N LEU A 28 -13.73 9.88 8.96
CA LEU A 28 -12.69 9.58 8.02
C LEU A 28 -13.43 8.96 6.84
N ARG A 29 -13.87 9.88 5.96
CA ARG A 29 -14.69 9.64 4.78
C ARG A 29 -14.19 8.38 4.10
N VAL A 30 -15.07 7.38 4.08
CA VAL A 30 -14.94 6.10 3.38
C VAL A 30 -14.15 6.29 2.10
N VAL A 31 -12.92 5.79 2.04
CA VAL A 31 -12.17 5.71 0.77
C VAL A 31 -12.66 4.45 0.07
N PRO A 32 -13.56 4.52 -0.92
CA PRO A 32 -14.32 3.36 -1.43
C PRO A 32 -13.46 2.38 -2.24
N TYR A 33 -12.17 2.68 -2.40
CA TYR A 33 -11.30 2.06 -3.39
C TYR A 33 -10.86 0.63 -3.04
N GLN A 34 -11.00 0.22 -1.78
CA GLN A 34 -10.34 -1.00 -1.27
C GLN A 34 -11.05 -2.32 -1.63
N LEU A 35 -12.28 -2.30 -2.17
CA LEU A 35 -13.07 -3.51 -2.45
C LEU A 35 -13.95 -3.39 -3.70
N THR A 36 -13.34 -3.02 -4.82
CA THR A 36 -14.02 -2.84 -6.12
C THR A 36 -13.73 -3.98 -7.09
N SER A 37 -14.36 -3.97 -8.27
CA SER A 37 -14.06 -4.86 -9.40
C SER A 37 -12.59 -4.82 -9.86
N GLU A 38 -11.81 -3.83 -9.42
CA GLU A 38 -10.36 -3.79 -9.64
C GLU A 38 -9.64 -4.90 -8.86
N VAL A 39 -10.01 -5.12 -7.59
CA VAL A 39 -9.39 -6.15 -6.73
C VAL A 39 -9.60 -7.55 -7.31
N ASP A 40 -10.78 -7.84 -7.82
CA ASP A 40 -11.07 -9.14 -8.46
C ASP A 40 -10.24 -9.36 -9.73
N ARG A 41 -10.02 -8.28 -10.50
CA ARG A 41 -9.16 -8.31 -11.69
C ARG A 41 -7.70 -8.58 -11.32
N LEU A 42 -7.20 -7.95 -10.26
CA LEU A 42 -5.86 -8.18 -9.74
C LEU A 42 -5.72 -9.60 -9.16
N ARG A 43 -6.74 -10.10 -8.46
CA ARG A 43 -6.75 -11.47 -7.94
C ARG A 43 -6.68 -12.50 -9.05
N GLU A 44 -7.47 -12.32 -10.11
CA GLU A 44 -7.41 -13.18 -11.30
C GLU A 44 -6.04 -13.11 -11.99
N LEU A 45 -5.45 -11.91 -12.06
CA LEU A 45 -4.09 -11.74 -12.60
C LEU A 45 -3.06 -12.51 -11.77
N LEU A 46 -3.10 -12.43 -10.44
CA LEU A 46 -2.22 -13.18 -9.54
C LEU A 46 -2.46 -14.70 -9.61
N ARG A 47 -3.69 -15.14 -9.90
CA ARG A 47 -4.02 -16.55 -10.11
C ARG A 47 -3.41 -17.09 -11.41
N ARG A 48 -3.45 -16.30 -12.49
CA ARG A 48 -2.84 -16.65 -13.78
C ARG A 48 -1.31 -16.66 -13.72
N THR A 49 -0.74 -15.75 -12.95
CA THR A 49 0.71 -15.65 -12.74
C THR A 49 1.10 -16.31 -11.41
N ALA A 50 1.01 -17.64 -11.38
CA ALA A 50 1.36 -18.44 -10.20
C ALA A 50 2.76 -18.08 -9.68
N LEU A 51 2.96 -18.15 -8.36
CA LEU A 51 4.18 -17.69 -7.69
C LEU A 51 5.46 -18.29 -8.29
N ALA A 52 5.43 -19.58 -8.66
CA ALA A 52 6.55 -20.28 -9.29
C ALA A 52 6.90 -19.76 -10.70
N GLY A 53 5.93 -19.16 -11.40
CA GLY A 53 6.10 -18.59 -12.75
C GLY A 53 6.44 -17.10 -12.75
N ARG A 54 6.67 -16.49 -11.59
CA ARG A 54 7.03 -15.07 -11.47
C ARG A 54 8.50 -14.86 -11.83
N THR A 55 8.76 -13.90 -12.71
CA THR A 55 10.08 -13.65 -13.33
C THR A 55 10.95 -12.70 -12.51
N HIS A 56 10.36 -11.99 -11.55
CA HIS A 56 11.06 -11.05 -10.68
C HIS A 56 10.81 -11.38 -9.21
N ASP A 57 11.79 -11.07 -8.37
CA ASP A 57 11.63 -11.17 -6.93
C ASP A 57 10.84 -9.98 -6.40
N VAL A 58 11.16 -8.78 -6.89
CA VAL A 58 10.60 -7.52 -6.40
C VAL A 58 10.09 -6.66 -7.55
N ALA A 59 8.88 -6.12 -7.39
CA ALA A 59 8.38 -4.99 -8.15
C ALA A 59 8.38 -3.72 -7.29
N PHE A 60 8.66 -2.58 -7.91
CA PHE A 60 8.48 -1.25 -7.34
C PHE A 60 7.62 -0.39 -8.28
N VAL A 61 6.74 0.44 -7.73
CA VAL A 61 5.88 1.36 -8.50
C VAL A 61 6.03 2.80 -8.03
N GLY A 62 6.38 3.70 -8.95
CA GLY A 62 6.50 5.12 -8.71
C GLY A 62 7.82 5.71 -9.23
N THR A 63 7.97 7.02 -9.03
CA THR A 63 9.18 7.73 -9.45
C THR A 63 10.39 7.26 -8.63
N VAL A 64 11.41 6.78 -9.31
CA VAL A 64 12.72 6.45 -8.71
C VAL A 64 13.46 7.76 -8.46
N ASN A 65 13.60 8.13 -7.19
CA ASN A 65 14.44 9.25 -6.76
C ASN A 65 15.67 8.72 -6.03
N TRP A 66 16.54 9.61 -5.57
CA TRP A 66 17.79 9.21 -4.91
C TRP A 66 17.57 8.27 -3.71
N VAL A 67 16.60 8.56 -2.82
CA VAL A 67 16.29 7.75 -1.63
C VAL A 67 15.81 6.35 -2.04
N ARG A 68 14.84 6.28 -2.94
CA ARG A 68 14.29 5.01 -3.45
C ARG A 68 15.33 4.20 -4.18
N ASN A 69 16.19 4.86 -4.97
CA ASN A 69 17.26 4.21 -5.71
C ASN A 69 18.24 3.51 -4.78
N VAL A 70 18.54 4.07 -3.60
CA VAL A 70 19.39 3.40 -2.60
C VAL A 70 18.80 2.04 -2.21
N ALA A 71 17.49 1.96 -1.94
CA ALA A 71 16.84 0.69 -1.60
C ALA A 71 16.85 -0.30 -2.77
N LEU A 72 16.53 0.16 -3.99
CA LEU A 72 16.47 -0.70 -5.17
C LEU A 72 17.85 -1.25 -5.56
N VAL A 73 18.90 -0.42 -5.52
CA VAL A 73 20.28 -0.87 -5.78
C VAL A 73 20.73 -1.86 -4.70
N ALA A 74 20.44 -1.59 -3.42
CA ALA A 74 20.80 -2.49 -2.34
C ALA A 74 20.10 -3.87 -2.44
N LEU A 75 18.92 -3.95 -3.05
CA LEU A 75 18.29 -5.23 -3.39
C LEU A 75 19.06 -5.95 -4.50
N VAL A 76 19.42 -5.24 -5.57
CA VAL A 76 20.22 -5.81 -6.68
C VAL A 76 21.57 -6.32 -6.18
N ASP A 77 22.24 -5.60 -5.28
CA ASP A 77 23.50 -6.01 -4.64
C ASP A 77 23.37 -7.31 -3.81
N LYS A 78 22.14 -7.67 -3.44
CA LYS A 78 21.79 -8.93 -2.78
C LYS A 78 21.36 -10.03 -3.76
N ASN A 79 21.60 -9.85 -5.06
CA ASN A 79 21.15 -10.71 -6.15
C ASN A 79 19.61 -10.86 -6.21
N VAL A 80 18.87 -9.86 -5.73
CA VAL A 80 17.41 -9.81 -5.86
C VAL A 80 17.07 -9.16 -7.20
N SER A 81 16.27 -9.85 -8.01
CA SER A 81 15.80 -9.28 -9.29
C SER A 81 14.70 -8.24 -9.07
N VAL A 82 14.94 -7.01 -9.52
CA VAL A 82 14.05 -5.86 -9.32
C VAL A 82 13.48 -5.39 -10.65
N VAL A 83 12.16 -5.11 -10.69
CA VAL A 83 11.48 -4.47 -11.82
C VAL A 83 10.76 -3.20 -11.39
N VAL A 84 10.85 -2.14 -12.21
CA VAL A 84 10.13 -0.88 -12.00
C VAL A 84 8.88 -0.87 -12.88
N ALA A 85 7.70 -0.90 -12.26
CA ALA A 85 6.40 -0.95 -12.92
C ALA A 85 5.82 0.46 -13.12
N ASN A 86 6.36 1.23 -14.06
CA ASN A 86 5.90 2.60 -14.38
C ASN A 86 5.17 2.72 -15.74
N GLY A 87 4.77 1.60 -16.33
CA GLY A 87 3.98 1.56 -17.57
C GLY A 87 2.54 2.05 -17.39
N ASP A 88 1.73 1.93 -18.44
CA ASP A 88 0.30 2.20 -18.37
C ASP A 88 -0.39 1.32 -17.29
N PRO A 89 -1.60 1.65 -16.81
CA PRO A 89 -2.23 0.90 -15.72
C PRO A 89 -2.30 -0.62 -15.94
N SER A 90 -2.56 -1.08 -17.18
CA SER A 90 -2.62 -2.52 -17.46
C SER A 90 -1.24 -3.16 -17.51
N GLU A 91 -0.26 -2.49 -18.12
CA GLU A 91 1.12 -2.97 -18.19
C GLU A 91 1.72 -3.02 -16.78
N ARG A 92 1.62 -1.92 -16.03
CA ARG A 92 2.02 -1.81 -14.63
C ARG A 92 1.48 -2.97 -13.81
N ASP A 93 0.20 -3.29 -13.95
CA ASP A 93 -0.41 -4.34 -13.13
C ASP A 93 0.13 -5.73 -13.51
N ARG A 94 0.35 -5.99 -14.80
CA ARG A 94 1.03 -7.22 -15.24
C ARG A 94 2.46 -7.30 -14.72
N THR A 95 3.20 -6.20 -14.76
CA THR A 95 4.57 -6.12 -14.24
C THR A 95 4.61 -6.38 -12.74
N ILE A 96 3.71 -5.77 -11.96
CA ILE A 96 3.62 -6.04 -10.52
C ILE A 96 3.28 -7.51 -10.26
N ALA A 97 2.28 -8.07 -10.94
CA ALA A 97 1.89 -9.46 -10.77
C ALA A 97 2.97 -10.48 -11.18
N SER A 98 3.92 -10.06 -12.03
CA SER A 98 5.10 -10.86 -12.40
C SER A 98 6.19 -10.93 -11.33
N ALA A 99 6.06 -10.16 -10.24
CA ALA A 99 7.01 -10.13 -9.13
C ALA A 99 6.49 -10.87 -7.89
N ARG A 100 7.36 -11.50 -7.11
CA ARG A 100 6.99 -12.23 -5.89
C ARG A 100 6.54 -11.29 -4.77
N VAL A 101 7.19 -10.13 -4.65
CA VAL A 101 6.92 -9.10 -3.65
C VAL A 101 6.73 -7.75 -4.34
N LEU A 102 5.73 -6.98 -3.90
CA LEU A 102 5.63 -5.55 -4.23
C LEU A 102 6.25 -4.75 -3.08
N VAL A 103 7.22 -3.88 -3.39
CA VAL A 103 7.88 -3.03 -2.40
C VAL A 103 7.32 -1.61 -2.45
N ASN A 104 6.92 -1.11 -1.28
CA ASN A 104 6.51 0.27 -1.06
C ASN A 104 7.64 1.03 -0.35
N ALA A 105 8.57 1.57 -1.15
CA ALA A 105 9.64 2.45 -0.68
C ALA A 105 9.19 3.92 -0.77
N HIS A 106 9.29 4.63 0.35
CA HIS A 106 8.89 6.01 0.48
C HIS A 106 9.97 6.95 -0.06
N ARG A 107 9.57 8.17 -0.41
CA ARG A 107 10.52 9.20 -0.84
C ARG A 107 11.20 9.90 0.35
N GLY A 108 10.62 9.81 1.54
CA GLY A 108 11.11 10.41 2.77
C GLY A 108 10.22 10.03 3.95
N PRO A 109 10.61 10.39 5.19
CA PRO A 109 9.92 9.97 6.41
C PRO A 109 8.51 10.55 6.56
N ASP A 110 8.23 11.68 5.91
CA ASP A 110 6.95 12.42 6.03
C ASP A 110 5.92 12.03 4.95
N ASN A 111 6.21 11.00 4.15
CA ASN A 111 5.34 10.63 3.04
C ASN A 111 4.11 9.84 3.48
N PHE A 112 2.93 10.46 3.31
CA PHE A 112 1.60 9.97 3.67
C PHE A 112 1.01 8.88 2.76
N VAL A 113 0.02 8.16 3.33
CA VAL A 113 -1.22 7.50 2.82
C VAL A 113 -1.33 7.17 1.32
N PHE A 114 -0.99 8.06 0.39
CA PHE A 114 -1.12 7.81 -1.06
C PHE A 114 -0.22 6.68 -1.56
N GLU A 115 0.92 6.46 -0.92
CA GLU A 115 1.85 5.39 -1.29
C GLU A 115 1.32 4.02 -0.84
N SER A 116 0.67 3.99 0.32
CA SER A 116 -0.03 2.82 0.87
C SER A 116 -1.35 2.52 0.13
N LEU A 117 -2.15 3.53 -0.22
CA LEU A 117 -3.39 3.36 -1.00
C LEU A 117 -3.16 2.69 -2.37
N ARG A 118 -2.01 2.94 -3.01
CA ARG A 118 -1.63 2.25 -4.27
C ARG A 118 -1.37 0.76 -4.06
N CYS A 119 -0.97 0.38 -2.86
CA CYS A 119 -0.67 -0.98 -2.45
C CYS A 119 -1.89 -1.70 -1.87
N ASP A 120 -2.88 -0.98 -1.32
CA ASP A 120 -4.07 -1.58 -0.69
C ASP A 120 -4.83 -2.52 -1.62
N ARG A 121 -4.99 -2.14 -2.90
CA ARG A 121 -5.62 -3.02 -3.90
C ARG A 121 -4.85 -4.33 -4.14
N TRP A 122 -3.51 -4.29 -4.03
CA TRP A 122 -2.65 -5.46 -4.14
C TRP A 122 -2.70 -6.32 -2.89
N ILE A 123 -2.72 -5.68 -1.72
CA ILE A 123 -2.92 -6.34 -0.43
C ILE A 123 -4.27 -7.07 -0.43
N ALA A 124 -5.36 -6.39 -0.79
CA ALA A 124 -6.71 -6.96 -0.90
C ALA A 124 -6.82 -8.07 -1.95
N ALA A 125 -6.02 -8.01 -3.02
CA ALA A 125 -5.91 -9.07 -4.02
C ALA A 125 -5.09 -10.29 -3.53
N GLY A 126 -4.41 -10.19 -2.39
CA GLY A 126 -3.59 -11.24 -1.79
C GLY A 126 -2.12 -11.22 -2.22
N HIS A 127 -1.63 -10.11 -2.77
CA HIS A 127 -0.20 -9.94 -3.05
C HIS A 127 0.57 -9.67 -1.77
N ILE A 128 1.77 -10.24 -1.66
CA ILE A 128 2.73 -9.88 -0.62
C ILE A 128 3.25 -8.46 -0.90
N VAL A 129 3.01 -7.55 0.05
CA VAL A 129 3.53 -6.19 0.05
C VAL A 129 4.49 -6.02 1.22
N VAL A 130 5.66 -5.44 0.95
CA VAL A 130 6.61 -5.00 1.97
C VAL A 130 6.72 -3.48 1.91
N SER A 131 6.47 -2.80 3.02
CA SER A 131 6.45 -1.34 3.11
C SER A 131 7.43 -0.84 4.17
N GLU A 132 7.97 0.36 3.96
CA GLU A 132 8.52 1.15 5.06
C GLU A 132 7.39 1.59 6.02
N PRO A 133 7.69 1.84 7.31
CA PRO A 133 6.75 2.47 8.23
C PRO A 133 6.17 3.75 7.66
N SER A 134 4.84 3.86 7.65
CA SER A 134 4.15 5.09 7.20
C SER A 134 3.61 5.86 8.40
N TRP A 135 3.67 7.18 8.36
CA TRP A 135 2.94 8.00 9.33
C TRP A 135 1.43 7.86 9.05
N GLY A 136 0.65 7.43 10.06
CA GLY A 136 -0.77 7.10 9.89
C GLY A 136 -1.07 5.65 9.48
N ASP A 137 -0.08 4.74 9.55
CA ASP A 137 -0.29 3.31 9.34
C ASP A 137 -1.41 2.74 10.23
N ASP A 138 -1.58 3.28 11.45
CA ASP A 138 -2.65 2.94 12.40
C ASP A 138 -4.06 3.20 11.84
N THR A 139 -4.17 4.05 10.82
CA THR A 139 -5.43 4.43 10.16
C THR A 139 -5.68 3.66 8.87
N ASN A 140 -4.76 2.80 8.43
CA ASN A 140 -4.97 1.96 7.25
C ASN A 140 -5.86 0.75 7.61
N ASP A 141 -7.00 0.64 6.94
CA ASP A 141 -7.94 -0.48 7.04
C ASP A 141 -7.29 -1.87 6.83
N LEU A 142 -6.22 -1.95 6.05
CA LEU A 142 -5.49 -3.18 5.76
C LEU A 142 -4.22 -3.35 6.59
N ARG A 143 -4.04 -2.56 7.66
CA ARG A 143 -2.90 -2.70 8.57
C ARG A 143 -2.78 -4.13 9.08
N GLY A 144 -1.55 -4.65 9.03
CA GLY A 144 -1.22 -6.02 9.42
C GLY A 144 -1.48 -7.06 8.32
N ALA A 145 -2.14 -6.69 7.22
CA ALA A 145 -2.25 -7.51 6.01
C ALA A 145 -1.09 -7.28 5.01
N TYR A 146 -0.04 -6.58 5.43
CA TYR A 146 1.24 -6.43 4.75
C TYR A 146 2.39 -6.46 5.76
N VAL A 147 3.62 -6.55 5.26
CA VAL A 147 4.82 -6.55 6.10
C VAL A 147 5.41 -5.15 6.15
N THR A 148 5.63 -4.64 7.35
CA THR A 148 6.29 -3.34 7.56
C THR A 148 7.74 -3.58 8.01
N SER A 149 8.71 -2.87 7.44
CA SER A 149 10.07 -2.88 7.97
C SER A 149 10.12 -2.21 9.36
N PRO A 150 11.03 -2.63 10.26
CA PRO A 150 11.10 -2.03 11.61
C PRO A 150 11.43 -0.54 11.62
N GLU A 151 12.19 -0.06 10.65
CA GLU A 151 12.67 1.32 10.57
C GLU A 151 12.39 1.91 9.18
N PRO A 152 12.19 3.24 9.07
CA PRO A 152 12.01 3.93 7.80
C PRO A 152 13.36 4.18 7.11
N THR A 153 14.10 3.10 6.84
CA THR A 153 15.41 3.17 6.18
C THR A 153 15.52 2.15 5.05
N PRO A 154 16.24 2.49 3.96
CA PRO A 154 16.51 1.55 2.87
C PRO A 154 17.09 0.22 3.35
N HIS A 155 17.98 0.25 4.34
CA HIS A 155 18.60 -0.95 4.90
C HIS A 155 17.58 -1.87 5.58
N SER A 156 16.70 -1.30 6.41
CA SER A 156 15.65 -2.04 7.12
C SER A 156 14.63 -2.63 6.14
N LEU A 157 14.28 -1.88 5.10
CA LEU A 157 13.42 -2.36 4.01
C LEU A 157 14.04 -3.54 3.27
N VAL A 158 15.30 -3.41 2.82
CA VAL A 158 16.04 -4.47 2.10
C VAL A 158 16.14 -5.74 2.94
N ALA A 159 16.51 -5.63 4.22
CA ALA A 159 16.59 -6.78 5.12
C ALA A 159 15.23 -7.48 5.28
N THR A 160 14.15 -6.68 5.37
CA THR A 160 12.78 -7.20 5.46
C THR A 160 12.37 -7.93 4.19
N VAL A 161 12.68 -7.37 3.01
CA VAL A 161 12.40 -8.01 1.72
C VAL A 161 13.16 -9.34 1.58
N VAL A 162 14.45 -9.38 1.90
CA VAL A 162 15.25 -10.62 1.85
C VAL A 162 14.66 -11.70 2.76
N ARG A 163 14.26 -11.32 3.99
CA ARG A 163 13.60 -12.24 4.93
C ARG A 163 12.28 -12.77 4.35
N VAL A 164 11.46 -11.91 3.76
CA VAL A 164 10.18 -12.32 3.14
C VAL A 164 10.41 -13.25 1.95
N LEU A 165 11.40 -12.97 1.09
CA LEU A 165 11.75 -13.83 -0.04
C LEU A 165 12.22 -15.22 0.41
N SER A 166 12.85 -15.33 1.58
CA SER A 166 13.28 -16.62 2.15
C SER A 166 12.13 -17.45 2.73
N ASP A 167 10.98 -16.84 3.04
CA ASP A 167 9.77 -17.50 3.59
C ASP A 167 8.51 -16.94 2.92
N LEU A 168 8.39 -17.11 1.60
CA LEU A 168 7.25 -16.58 0.84
C LEU A 168 5.94 -17.26 1.22
N GLU A 169 5.96 -18.59 1.38
CA GLU A 169 4.75 -19.35 1.68
C GLU A 169 4.23 -19.06 3.09
N GLY A 170 5.11 -19.06 4.10
CA GLY A 170 4.75 -18.71 5.46
C GLY A 170 4.30 -17.25 5.57
N THR A 171 4.96 -16.33 4.86
CA THR A 171 4.53 -14.93 4.81
C THR A 171 3.15 -14.81 4.18
N ARG A 172 2.91 -15.44 3.02
CA ARG A 172 1.60 -15.41 2.36
C ARG A 172 0.50 -15.97 3.25
N ALA A 173 0.75 -17.07 3.96
CA ALA A 173 -0.22 -17.67 4.88
C ALA A 173 -0.61 -16.70 6.01
N ARG A 174 0.38 -16.06 6.64
CA ARG A 174 0.17 -15.05 7.70
C ARG A 174 -0.64 -13.85 7.19
N LEU A 175 -0.26 -13.31 6.03
CA LEU A 175 -0.96 -12.16 5.44
C LEU A 175 -2.38 -12.51 5.01
N SER A 176 -2.62 -13.71 4.47
CA SER A 176 -3.96 -14.16 4.09
C SER A 176 -4.88 -14.30 5.30
N ALA A 177 -4.37 -14.79 6.43
CA ALA A 177 -5.12 -14.87 7.67
C ALA A 177 -5.49 -13.47 8.20
N ALA A 178 -4.49 -12.57 8.27
CA ALA A 178 -4.71 -11.19 8.69
C ALA A 178 -5.68 -10.43 7.78
N LEU A 179 -5.58 -10.61 6.46
CA LEU A 179 -6.49 -10.00 5.49
C LEU A 179 -7.92 -10.49 5.68
N SER A 180 -8.13 -11.80 5.90
CA SER A 180 -9.47 -12.36 6.08
C SER A 180 -10.16 -11.78 7.33
N GLU A 181 -9.43 -11.68 8.44
CA GLU A 181 -9.91 -11.06 9.68
C GLU A 181 -10.23 -9.57 9.48
N ARG A 182 -9.33 -8.83 8.81
CA ARG A 182 -9.48 -7.38 8.58
C ARG A 182 -10.63 -7.06 7.65
N LEU A 183 -10.80 -7.79 6.55
CA LEU A 183 -11.86 -7.51 5.58
C LEU A 183 -13.25 -7.61 6.20
N GLU A 184 -13.48 -8.57 7.11
CA GLU A 184 -14.74 -8.68 7.83
C GLU A 184 -14.96 -7.48 8.77
N SER A 185 -13.93 -7.09 9.52
CA SER A 185 -13.99 -5.91 10.40
C SER A 185 -14.24 -4.61 9.62
N VAL A 186 -13.53 -4.41 8.52
CA VAL A 186 -13.66 -3.21 7.67
C VAL A 186 -15.03 -3.14 7.01
N ARG A 187 -15.57 -4.25 6.50
CA ARG A 187 -16.93 -4.31 5.94
C ARG A 187 -17.98 -3.94 6.98
N ALA A 188 -17.88 -4.49 8.20
CA ALA A 188 -18.81 -4.18 9.28
C ALA A 188 -18.75 -2.71 9.69
N SER A 189 -17.54 -2.17 9.90
CA SER A 189 -17.31 -0.77 10.28
C SER A 189 -17.86 0.20 9.21
N ARG A 190 -17.55 -0.06 7.93
CA ARG A 190 -18.02 0.79 6.82
C ARG A 190 -19.52 0.68 6.59
N GLY A 191 -20.10 -0.52 6.74
CA GLY A 191 -21.55 -0.71 6.67
C GLY A 191 -22.29 0.08 7.75
N ALA A 192 -21.78 0.07 8.98
CA ALA A 192 -22.31 0.86 10.08
C ALA A 192 -22.16 2.37 9.84
N ALA A 193 -20.99 2.82 9.37
CA ALA A 193 -20.75 4.23 9.05
C ALA A 193 -21.68 4.74 7.93
N LEU A 194 -21.89 3.94 6.88
CA LEU A 194 -22.83 4.27 5.80
C LEU A 194 -24.28 4.31 6.31
N ALA A 195 -24.70 3.33 7.11
CA ALA A 195 -26.03 3.32 7.70
C ALA A 195 -26.28 4.52 8.62
N SER A 196 -25.28 4.93 9.41
CA SER A 196 -25.34 6.14 10.24
C SER A 196 -25.48 7.39 9.36
N TRP A 197 -24.66 7.51 8.31
CA TRP A 197 -24.72 8.66 7.41
C TRP A 197 -26.08 8.78 6.70
N LEU A 198 -26.65 7.65 6.25
CA LEU A 198 -27.98 7.61 5.62
C LEU A 198 -29.13 7.84 6.60
N ALA A 199 -28.90 7.70 7.91
CA ALA A 199 -29.90 7.95 8.95
C ALA A 199 -29.87 9.40 9.46
N ASP A 200 -28.79 10.13 9.18
CA ASP A 200 -28.61 11.55 9.53
C ASP A 200 -29.10 12.51 8.42
N ASP A 201 -29.54 11.97 7.27
CA ASP A 201 -30.23 12.66 6.15
C ASP A 201 -31.77 12.40 6.18
#